data_AF-H0GSJ2-F1
#
_entry.id   AF-H0GSJ2-F1
#
_cell.length_a   1.000
_cell.length_b   1.000
_cell.length_c   1.000
_cell.angle_alpha   90.00
_cell.angle_beta   90.00
_cell.angle_gamma   90.00
#
_symmetry.space_group_name_H-M   'P 1'
#
loop_
_entity.id
_entity.type
_entity.pdbx_description
1 polymer ?
#
loop_
_entity_poly.entity_id
_entity_poly.type
_entity_poly.pdbx_seq_one_letter_code
_entity_poly.pdbx_strand_id
1 'polypeptide(L)'
;MERNKRCLLAYQKLRTDILDSMAWNNNSVDLMSNIAVSQQDANDLSHQEQEYLKEYSDLITDLKSGDLADIDLSGSLVPPSDVFIDVRVLKDAGEIQTEYGVFNLIKDSQFFCKAV
;
A
#
# COMPACT_ATOMS: atom_id res chain seq x y z
N MET A 1 21.81 -20.34 -26.32
CA MET A 1 20.64 -20.40 -25.40
C MET A 1 20.74 -19.40 -24.25
N GLU A 2 21.93 -19.11 -23.72
CA GLU A 2 22.12 -18.19 -22.58
C GLU A 2 21.67 -16.75 -22.84
N ARG A 3 21.84 -16.24 -24.07
CA ARG A 3 21.43 -14.88 -24.44
C ARG A 3 19.92 -14.65 -24.28
N ASN A 4 19.09 -15.59 -24.73
CA ASN A 4 17.63 -15.48 -24.62
C ASN A 4 17.19 -15.62 -23.16
N LYS A 5 17.81 -16.54 -22.41
CA LYS A 5 17.56 -16.71 -20.96
C LYS A 5 17.85 -15.40 -20.21
N ARG A 6 18.97 -14.73 -20.51
CA ARG A 6 19.33 -13.46 -19.88
C ARG A 6 18.31 -12.36 -20.17
N CYS A 7 17.86 -12.21 -21.41
CA CYS A 7 16.86 -11.20 -21.76
C CYS A 7 15.52 -11.43 -21.07
N LEU A 8 15.04 -12.69 -21.03
CA LEU A 8 13.77 -13.03 -20.39
C LEU A 8 13.81 -12.80 -18.88
N LEU A 9 14.89 -13.23 -18.21
CA LEU A 9 15.05 -13.02 -16.77
C LEU A 9 15.20 -11.53 -16.43
N ALA A 10 15.91 -10.76 -17.25
CA ALA A 10 16.06 -9.33 -17.04
C ALA A 10 14.71 -8.60 -17.14
N TYR A 11 13.89 -8.94 -18.14
CA TYR A 11 12.55 -8.39 -18.28
C TYR A 11 11.65 -8.77 -17.09
N GLN A 12 11.64 -10.07 -16.74
CA GLN A 12 10.79 -10.54 -15.65
C GLN A 12 11.19 -9.92 -14.32
N LYS A 13 12.50 -9.83 -14.02
CA LYS A 13 12.98 -9.22 -12.78
C LYS A 13 12.62 -7.75 -12.69
N LEU A 14 12.79 -6.99 -13.78
CA LEU A 14 12.39 -5.58 -13.83
C LEU A 14 10.88 -5.42 -13.56
N ARG A 15 10.06 -6.29 -14.14
CA ARG A 15 8.61 -6.27 -13.94
C ARG A 15 8.22 -6.63 -12.51
N THR A 16 8.85 -7.64 -11.92
CA THR A 16 8.66 -8.00 -10.50
C THR A 16 9.08 -6.88 -9.56
N ASP A 17 10.19 -6.18 -9.81
CA ASP A 17 10.63 -5.06 -8.97
C ASP A 17 9.58 -3.94 -8.89
N ILE A 18 8.86 -3.69 -9.99
CA ILE A 18 7.76 -2.73 -10.03
C ILE A 18 6.57 -3.25 -9.20
N LEU A 19 6.21 -4.53 -9.34
CA LEU A 19 5.11 -5.14 -8.57
C LEU A 19 5.40 -5.15 -7.07
N ASP A 20 6.62 -5.49 -6.68
CA ASP A 20 7.04 -5.46 -5.27
C ASP A 20 6.92 -4.03 -4.73
N SER A 21 7.41 -3.03 -5.46
CA SER A 21 7.26 -1.63 -5.05
C SER A 21 5.80 -1.20 -4.92
N MET A 22 4.91 -1.71 -5.78
CA MET A 22 3.47 -1.44 -5.72
C MET A 22 2.84 -2.09 -4.48
N ALA A 23 3.25 -3.30 -4.12
CA ALA A 23 2.78 -4.01 -2.93
C ALA A 23 3.20 -3.32 -1.62
N TRP A 24 4.39 -2.71 -1.59
CA TRP A 24 4.87 -1.97 -0.41
C TRP A 24 4.29 -0.55 -0.30
N ASN A 25 4.12 0.17 -1.42
CA ASN A 25 3.62 1.55 -1.41
C ASN A 25 2.10 1.65 -1.20
N ASN A 26 1.34 0.67 -1.71
CA ASN A 26 -0.11 0.65 -1.53
C ASN A 26 -0.45 -0.16 -0.29
N ASN A 27 -0.37 0.49 0.88
CA ASN A 27 -0.75 -0.03 2.21
C ASN A 27 -1.64 -1.28 2.14
N SER A 28 -1.02 -2.43 2.39
CA SER A 28 -1.55 -3.79 2.21
C SER A 28 -2.88 -4.10 2.92
N VAL A 29 -3.40 -3.17 3.72
CA VAL A 29 -4.63 -3.34 4.48
C VAL A 29 -5.87 -2.91 3.69
N ASP A 30 -5.75 -1.91 2.81
CA ASP A 30 -6.92 -1.38 2.08
C ASP A 30 -7.03 -1.95 0.65
N LEU A 31 -5.98 -2.61 0.15
CA LEU A 31 -6.01 -3.23 -1.17
C LEU A 31 -6.76 -4.56 -1.16
N MET A 32 -6.75 -5.35 -0.08
CA MET A 32 -7.44 -6.65 -0.07
C MET A 32 -8.97 -6.51 -0.06
N SER A 33 -9.50 -5.41 0.50
CA SER A 33 -10.91 -5.02 0.43
C SER A 33 -11.24 -4.23 -0.85
N ASN A 34 -10.29 -3.45 -1.39
CA ASN A 34 -10.47 -2.61 -2.58
C ASN A 34 -9.69 -3.08 -3.83
N ILE A 35 -9.51 -4.39 -4.03
CA ILE A 35 -9.09 -4.95 -5.34
C ILE A 35 -10.03 -4.46 -6.46
N ALA A 36 -11.22 -3.97 -6.11
CA ALA A 36 -12.16 -3.32 -7.02
C ALA A 36 -11.73 -1.91 -7.52
N VAL A 37 -10.86 -1.17 -6.81
CA VAL A 37 -10.53 0.23 -7.16
C VAL A 37 -9.27 0.34 -8.02
N SER A 38 -8.34 -0.61 -7.93
CA SER A 38 -7.18 -0.74 -8.84
C SER A 38 -7.41 -1.75 -9.97
N GLN A 39 -8.66 -1.91 -10.43
CA GLN A 39 -9.01 -2.83 -11.51
C GLN A 39 -8.36 -2.49 -12.86
N GLN A 40 -7.90 -1.25 -13.06
CA GLN A 40 -7.26 -0.87 -14.32
C GLN A 40 -5.90 -1.54 -14.51
N ASP A 41 -5.05 -1.59 -13.49
CA ASP A 41 -3.76 -2.27 -13.56
C ASP A 41 -3.91 -3.79 -13.42
N ALA A 42 -4.85 -4.26 -12.59
CA ALA A 42 -5.12 -5.68 -12.36
C ALA A 42 -5.60 -6.42 -13.62
N ASN A 43 -6.29 -5.72 -14.54
CA ASN A 43 -6.74 -6.30 -15.81
C ASN A 43 -5.62 -6.42 -16.86
N ASP A 44 -4.56 -5.61 -16.74
CA ASP A 44 -3.38 -5.64 -17.63
C ASP A 44 -2.29 -6.62 -17.14
N LEU A 45 -2.48 -7.21 -15.96
CA LEU A 45 -1.58 -8.20 -15.36
C LEU A 45 -1.91 -9.62 -15.84
N SER A 46 -0.88 -10.43 -16.08
CA SER A 46 -1.08 -11.86 -16.31
C SER A 46 -1.59 -12.53 -15.04
N HIS A 47 -2.41 -13.57 -15.18
CA HIS A 47 -2.91 -14.35 -14.04
C HIS A 47 -1.77 -14.89 -13.15
N GLN A 48 -0.64 -15.28 -13.77
CA GLN A 48 0.54 -15.75 -13.03
C GLN A 48 1.17 -14.66 -12.16
N GLU A 49 1.10 -13.40 -12.61
CA GLU A 49 1.63 -12.25 -11.87
C GLU A 49 0.70 -11.86 -10.73
N GLN A 50 -0.61 -12.04 -10.92
CA GLN A 50 -1.60 -11.85 -9.86
C GLN A 50 -1.45 -12.88 -8.74
N GLU A 51 -1.22 -14.15 -9.10
CA GLU A 51 -0.94 -15.22 -8.12
C GLU A 51 0.34 -14.92 -7.34
N TYR A 52 1.41 -14.52 -8.02
CA TYR A 52 2.65 -14.08 -7.38
C TYR A 52 2.44 -12.91 -6.40
N LEU A 53 1.70 -11.88 -6.82
CA LEU A 53 1.44 -10.71 -5.98
C LEU A 53 0.64 -11.10 -4.73
N LYS A 54 -0.34 -12.00 -4.88
CA LYS A 54 -1.12 -12.51 -3.76
C LYS A 54 -0.25 -13.26 -2.75
N GLU A 55 0.58 -14.20 -3.20
CA GLU A 55 1.51 -14.91 -2.32
C GLU A 55 2.51 -13.96 -1.65
N TYR A 56 2.97 -12.95 -2.39
CA TYR A 56 3.86 -11.92 -1.85
C TYR A 56 3.17 -11.04 -0.80
N SER A 57 1.91 -10.66 -1.01
CA SER A 57 1.15 -9.91 -0.01
C SER A 57 0.89 -10.73 1.25
N ASP A 58 0.58 -12.03 1.10
CA ASP A 58 0.40 -12.94 2.24
C ASP A 58 1.71 -13.02 3.06
N LEU A 59 2.86 -13.14 2.38
CA LEU A 59 4.18 -13.12 3.03
C LEU A 59 4.45 -11.80 3.78
N ILE A 60 4.05 -10.66 3.22
CA ILE A 60 4.17 -9.35 3.90
C ILE A 60 3.28 -9.32 5.14
N THR A 61 2.07 -9.87 5.08
CA THR A 61 1.17 -9.90 6.26
C THR A 61 1.72 -10.79 7.36
N ASP A 62 2.33 -11.93 7.02
CA ASP A 62 3.03 -12.79 7.98
C ASP A 62 4.20 -12.05 8.62
N LEU A 63 4.98 -11.30 7.84
CA LEU A 63 6.09 -10.50 8.35
C LEU A 63 5.62 -9.39 9.31
N LYS A 64 4.49 -8.75 9.01
CA LYS A 64 3.89 -7.69 9.85
C LYS A 64 3.31 -8.25 11.15
N SER A 65 2.78 -9.47 11.14
CA SER A 65 2.14 -10.08 12.31
C SER A 65 3.09 -10.79 13.27
N GLY A 66 4.35 -10.99 12.88
CA GLY A 66 5.38 -11.66 13.69
C GLY A 66 5.92 -10.80 14.84
N ASP A 67 7.21 -10.97 15.16
CA ASP A 67 7.91 -10.33 16.29
C ASP A 67 7.93 -8.79 16.24
N LEU A 68 7.46 -8.18 15.14
CA LEU A 68 7.49 -6.75 14.88
C LEU A 68 6.09 -6.10 14.84
N ALA A 69 5.09 -6.70 15.50
CA ALA A 69 3.71 -6.21 15.51
C ALA A 69 3.54 -4.74 15.99
N ASP A 70 4.48 -4.24 16.81
CA ASP A 70 4.47 -2.87 17.31
C ASP A 70 5.07 -1.85 16.32
N ILE A 71 5.65 -2.31 15.20
CA ILE A 71 6.29 -1.45 14.20
C ILE A 71 5.50 -1.51 12.90
N ASP A 72 4.96 -0.37 12.48
CA ASP A 72 4.33 -0.26 11.17
C ASP A 72 5.39 -0.27 10.05
N LEU A 73 5.61 -1.44 9.46
CA LEU A 73 6.49 -1.65 8.31
C LEU A 73 5.98 -1.03 7.00
N SER A 74 4.71 -0.62 6.96
CA SER A 74 4.09 0.08 5.83
C SER A 74 3.95 1.59 6.05
N GLY A 75 4.48 2.11 7.16
CA GLY A 75 4.41 3.52 7.49
C GLY A 75 5.20 4.41 6.53
N SER A 76 5.06 5.71 6.73
CA SER A 76 5.81 6.71 5.97
C SER A 76 7.31 6.57 6.17
N LEU A 77 8.07 6.45 5.07
CA LEU A 77 9.54 6.50 5.09
C LEU A 77 10.07 7.91 5.37
N VAL A 78 9.23 8.94 5.24
CA VAL A 78 9.60 10.33 5.51
C VAL A 78 9.33 10.64 6.98
N PRO A 79 10.35 11.06 7.75
CA PRO A 79 10.18 11.36 9.16
C PRO A 79 9.28 12.60 9.35
N PRO A 80 8.40 12.59 10.37
CA PRO A 80 7.55 13.74 10.65
C PRO A 80 8.39 14.94 11.13
N SER A 81 8.08 16.12 10.60
CA SER A 81 8.78 17.37 10.94
C SER A 81 8.26 18.00 12.23
N ASP A 82 6.95 17.87 12.46
CA ASP A 82 6.26 18.37 13.64
C ASP A 82 5.26 17.31 14.11
N VAL A 83 4.94 17.35 15.40
CA VAL A 83 4.00 16.42 16.04
C VAL A 83 2.57 16.67 15.57
N PHE A 84 2.25 17.89 15.12
CA PHE A 84 0.93 18.25 14.62
C PHE A 84 0.96 18.79 13.19
N ILE A 85 -0.06 18.43 12.42
CA ILE A 85 -0.22 18.83 11.02
C ILE A 85 -1.66 19.29 10.75
N ASP A 86 -1.80 20.22 9.81
CA ASP A 86 -3.08 20.64 9.25
C ASP A 86 -3.41 19.80 8.01
N VAL A 87 -4.50 19.02 8.07
CA VAL A 87 -4.98 18.18 6.98
C VAL A 87 -6.28 18.75 6.42
N ARG A 88 -6.35 18.88 5.09
CA ARG A 88 -7.57 19.30 4.38
C ARG A 88 -8.22 18.12 3.66
N VAL A 89 -9.53 17.97 3.83
CA VAL A 89 -10.31 16.92 3.19
C VAL A 89 -10.62 17.28 1.74
N LEU A 90 -10.19 16.44 0.79
CA LEU A 90 -10.43 16.65 -0.65
C LEU A 90 -11.74 16.02 -1.14
N LYS A 91 -12.19 14.95 -0.48
CA LYS A 91 -13.41 14.19 -0.82
C LYS A 91 -14.12 13.78 0.46
N ASP A 92 -15.46 13.83 0.44
CA ASP A 92 -16.29 13.33 1.52
C ASP A 92 -16.02 11.83 1.74
N ALA A 93 -15.70 11.48 2.98
CA ALA A 93 -15.52 10.08 3.40
C ALA A 93 -16.41 9.71 4.61
N GLY A 94 -17.16 10.67 5.16
CA GLY A 94 -18.08 10.44 6.27
C GLY A 94 -17.35 10.19 7.58
N GLU A 95 -17.93 9.36 8.44
CA GLU A 95 -17.39 9.05 9.77
C GLU A 95 -16.37 7.91 9.70
N ILE A 96 -15.11 8.21 10.01
CA ILE A 96 -14.02 7.23 10.10
C ILE A 96 -13.58 7.07 11.55
N GLN A 97 -13.55 5.82 12.02
CA GLN A 97 -12.97 5.48 13.31
C GLN A 97 -11.47 5.26 13.18
N THR A 98 -10.72 6.03 13.97
CA THR A 98 -9.29 5.85 14.20
C THR A 98 -9.07 5.36 15.62
N GLU A 99 -7.88 4.86 15.91
CA GLU A 99 -7.48 4.42 17.25
C GLU A 99 -7.57 5.54 18.32
N TYR A 100 -7.50 6.81 17.91
CA TYR A 100 -7.58 7.97 18.81
C TYR A 100 -8.96 8.65 18.86
N GLY A 101 -9.92 8.19 18.06
CA GLY A 101 -11.27 8.75 18.04
C GLY A 101 -11.92 8.78 16.66
N VAL A 102 -13.06 9.44 16.61
CA VAL A 102 -13.91 9.53 15.43
C VAL A 102 -13.63 10.82 14.68
N PHE A 103 -13.29 10.72 13.40
CA PHE A 103 -13.21 11.86 12.49
C PHE A 103 -14.40 11.87 11.55
N ASN A 104 -15.11 13.00 11.47
CA ASN A 104 -16.16 13.21 10.49
C ASN A 104 -15.59 13.99 9.29
N LEU A 105 -15.14 13.28 8.27
CA LEU A 105 -14.48 13.83 7.11
C LEU A 105 -15.50 14.35 6.09
N ILE A 106 -15.79 15.64 6.21
CA ILE A 106 -16.60 16.41 5.27
C ILE A 106 -15.67 17.13 4.30
N LYS A 107 -16.02 17.17 3.01
CA LYS A 107 -15.28 17.81 1.94
C LYS A 107 -15.00 19.28 2.28
N ASP A 108 -13.78 19.71 1.98
CA ASP A 108 -13.25 21.05 2.21
C ASP A 108 -13.11 21.45 3.70
N SER A 109 -13.36 20.54 4.65
CA SER A 109 -13.05 20.75 6.06
C SER A 109 -11.54 20.61 6.34
N GLN A 110 -11.09 21.18 7.46
CA GLN A 110 -9.69 21.18 7.90
C GLN A 110 -9.60 20.65 9.34
N PHE A 111 -8.61 19.82 9.59
CA PHE A 111 -8.34 19.24 10.90
C PHE A 111 -6.89 19.47 11.30
N PHE A 112 -6.70 19.85 12.56
CA PHE A 112 -5.39 19.90 13.19
C PHE A 112 -5.20 18.61 14.00
N CYS A 113 -4.36 17.72 13.49
CA CYS A 113 -4.21 16.36 14.01
C CYS A 113 -2.75 16.05 14.31
N LYS A 114 -2.52 15.09 15.20
CA LYS A 114 -1.19 14.56 15.46
C LYS A 114 -0.70 13.78 14.24
N ALA A 115 0.50 14.08 13.75
CA ALA A 115 1.18 13.27 12.75
C ALA A 115 1.62 11.95 13.39
N VAL A 116 1.19 10.84 12.79
CA VAL A 116 1.64 9.48 13.12
C VAL A 116 2.69 9.07 12.10
#